data_AF-A0A8S1JD37-F1
#
_entry.id   AF-A0A8S1JD37-F1
#
_cell.length_a   1.000
_cell.length_b   1.000
_cell.length_c   1.000
_cell.angle_alpha   90.00
_cell.angle_beta   90.00
_cell.angle_gamma   90.00
#
_symmetry.space_group_name_H-M   'P 1'
#
loop_
_entity.id
_entity.type
_entity.pdbx_description
1 polymer ?
#
loop_
_entity_poly.entity_id
_entity_poly.type
_entity_poly.pdbx_seq_one_letter_code
_entity_poly.pdbx_strand_id
1 'polypeptide(L)'
;MAAAAVARVAIAGSASKPLLEDPEERKKMTLGEKFKAWFCANPLANLPILLLFSAGVVCIVGAAVGWHVVVAVLGFAALSFGGYQIWALRNLKAEVDRFSKENAKLEETEQSLKQQVSFLETQKEKLGTQVDKLEGTVVDLKEAGDNLASELEGFEKLKENWEKWAGETGKDVSKVLENANKIYEKMHANTVNNEKALLGKIAQDLEFADKDVGLSETEFNKWLDRIPKKQRDKYKASGFTYESIAGADGTIDFMEIENLITKLMEENTEKLKEIKVTK
;
A
#
# COMPACT_ATOMS: atom_id res chain seq x y z
N MET A 1 19.49 -11.72 1.87
CA MET A 1 18.66 -11.15 0.78
C MET A 1 19.37 -11.43 -0.54
N ALA A 2 18.98 -12.52 -1.19
CA ALA A 2 19.66 -13.04 -2.37
C ALA A 2 19.18 -12.28 -3.62
N ALA A 3 20.14 -11.71 -4.35
CA ALA A 3 19.93 -11.03 -5.61
C ALA A 3 19.43 -12.01 -6.66
N ALA A 4 18.16 -11.88 -7.07
CA ALA A 4 17.62 -12.56 -8.23
C ALA A 4 18.18 -11.88 -9.49
N ALA A 5 19.26 -12.46 -10.02
CA ALA A 5 19.79 -12.12 -11.33
C ALA A 5 18.77 -12.57 -12.39
N VAL A 6 17.84 -11.67 -12.74
CA VAL A 6 16.96 -11.83 -13.89
C VAL A 6 17.84 -11.73 -15.13
N ALA A 7 18.17 -12.89 -15.68
CA ALA A 7 18.80 -13.02 -16.98
C ALA A 7 17.86 -12.40 -18.02
N ARG A 8 18.15 -11.15 -18.42
CA ARG A 8 17.64 -10.54 -19.64
C ARG A 8 18.16 -11.38 -20.80
N VAL A 9 17.41 -12.40 -21.20
CA VAL A 9 17.49 -12.95 -22.54
C VAL A 9 16.91 -11.88 -23.44
N ALA A 10 17.77 -10.93 -23.82
CA ALA A 10 17.54 -10.11 -24.99
C ALA A 10 17.40 -11.11 -26.14
N ILE A 11 16.15 -11.43 -26.50
CA ILE A 11 15.82 -11.90 -27.83
C ILE A 11 16.12 -10.68 -28.70
N ALA A 12 17.41 -10.51 -28.98
CA ALA A 12 17.88 -9.75 -30.12
C ALA A 12 17.22 -10.45 -31.30
N GLY A 13 16.06 -9.93 -31.68
CA GLY A 13 15.57 -10.08 -33.03
C GLY A 13 16.78 -9.81 -33.90
N SER A 14 17.19 -10.84 -34.60
CA SER A 14 18.27 -10.87 -35.58
C SER A 14 17.89 -9.95 -36.75
N ALA A 15 17.69 -8.67 -36.47
CA ALA A 15 18.12 -7.60 -37.34
C ALA A 15 19.64 -7.69 -37.30
N SER A 16 20.19 -8.61 -38.09
CA SER A 16 21.54 -8.50 -38.58
C SER A 16 21.68 -7.06 -39.04
N LYS A 17 22.36 -6.23 -38.23
CA LYS A 17 22.86 -4.94 -38.69
C LYS A 17 23.48 -5.25 -40.05
N PRO A 18 23.00 -4.65 -41.16
CA PRO A 18 23.73 -4.81 -42.40
C PRO A 18 25.14 -4.35 -42.05
N LEU A 19 26.11 -5.27 -42.15
CA LEU A 19 27.51 -4.89 -42.11
C LEU A 19 27.59 -3.68 -43.04
N LEU A 20 28.01 -2.56 -42.47
CA LEU A 20 28.30 -1.33 -43.19
C LEU A 20 29.49 -1.63 -44.11
N GLU A 21 29.22 -2.37 -45.19
CA GLU A 21 30.08 -2.43 -46.35
C GLU A 21 30.04 -1.05 -46.97
N ASP A 22 31.22 -0.44 -47.02
CA ASP A 22 31.48 0.81 -47.70
C ASP A 22 30.81 0.78 -49.10
N PRO A 23 29.96 1.76 -49.47
CA PRO A 23 29.24 1.74 -50.75
C PRO A 23 30.15 1.58 -51.99
N GLU A 24 31.44 1.89 -51.84
CA GLU A 24 32.49 1.65 -52.85
C GLU A 24 32.82 0.15 -53.04
N GLU A 25 32.75 -0.69 -52.01
CA GLU A 25 33.01 -2.14 -52.12
C GLU A 25 31.87 -2.90 -52.80
N ARG A 26 30.61 -2.46 -52.65
CA ARG A 26 29.45 -3.06 -53.35
C ARG A 26 29.53 -2.94 -54.87
N LYS A 27 30.27 -1.96 -55.40
CA LYS A 27 30.43 -1.80 -56.85
C LYS A 27 31.36 -2.87 -57.44
N LYS A 28 32.32 -3.38 -56.68
CA LYS A 28 33.31 -4.37 -57.14
C LYS A 28 32.83 -5.83 -57.06
N MET A 29 31.77 -6.11 -56.29
CA MET A 29 31.24 -7.47 -56.18
C MET A 29 30.71 -8.00 -57.52
N THR A 30 31.09 -9.23 -57.81
CA THR A 30 30.57 -10.00 -58.94
C THR A 30 29.07 -10.29 -58.75
N LEU A 31 28.36 -10.55 -59.84
CA LEU A 31 26.91 -10.78 -59.80
C LEU A 31 26.55 -12.02 -58.95
N GLY A 32 27.43 -13.03 -58.93
CA GLY A 32 27.30 -14.21 -58.08
C GLY A 32 27.46 -13.92 -56.59
N GLU A 33 28.40 -13.04 -56.21
CA GLU A 33 28.58 -12.61 -54.81
C GLU A 33 27.40 -11.77 -54.34
N LYS A 34 26.88 -10.87 -55.18
CA LYS A 34 25.66 -10.08 -54.88
C LYS A 34 24.46 -10.99 -54.65
N PHE A 35 24.30 -12.02 -55.49
CA PHE A 35 23.23 -13.00 -55.34
C PHE A 35 23.39 -13.83 -54.07
N LYS A 36 24.60 -14.30 -53.76
CA LYS A 36 24.88 -15.07 -52.54
C LYS A 36 24.65 -14.22 -51.28
N ALA A 37 25.13 -12.98 -51.27
CA ALA A 37 24.90 -12.05 -50.16
C ALA A 37 23.40 -11.76 -49.98
N TRP A 38 22.67 -11.52 -51.06
CA TRP A 38 21.22 -11.34 -51.03
C TRP A 38 20.50 -12.60 -50.51
N PHE A 39 20.83 -13.79 -51.02
CA PHE A 39 20.23 -15.05 -50.58
C PHE A 39 20.56 -15.38 -49.12
N CYS A 40 21.81 -15.19 -48.70
CA CYS A 40 22.22 -15.43 -47.31
C CYS A 40 21.63 -14.43 -46.31
N ALA A 41 21.28 -13.20 -46.74
CA ALA A 41 20.65 -12.22 -45.87
C ALA A 41 19.25 -12.65 -45.43
N ASN A 42 18.46 -13.30 -46.31
CA ASN A 42 17.12 -13.80 -45.98
C ASN A 42 16.78 -15.05 -46.81
N PRO A 43 17.35 -16.22 -46.48
CA PRO A 43 17.21 -17.42 -47.31
C PRO A 43 15.75 -17.84 -47.48
N LEU A 44 14.94 -17.74 -46.42
CA LEU A 44 13.53 -18.12 -46.45
C LEU A 44 12.65 -17.17 -47.27
N ALA A 45 12.94 -15.86 -47.27
CA ALA A 45 12.18 -14.89 -48.04
C ALA A 45 12.53 -14.91 -49.54
N ASN A 46 13.77 -15.29 -49.85
CA ASN A 46 14.33 -15.27 -51.20
C ASN A 46 14.18 -16.60 -51.93
N LEU A 47 13.95 -17.70 -51.20
CA LEU A 47 13.73 -19.03 -51.76
C LEU A 47 12.52 -19.13 -52.70
N PRO A 48 11.35 -18.52 -52.44
CA PRO A 48 10.23 -18.50 -53.38
C PRO A 48 10.57 -17.82 -54.70
N ILE A 49 11.33 -16.72 -54.66
CA ILE A 49 11.77 -15.98 -55.85
C ILE A 49 12.69 -16.87 -56.71
N LEU A 50 13.63 -17.56 -56.06
CA LEU A 50 14.56 -18.49 -56.71
C LEU A 50 13.81 -19.67 -57.35
N LEU A 51 12.84 -20.25 -56.63
CA LEU A 51 11.96 -21.29 -57.17
C LEU A 51 11.17 -20.78 -58.39
N LEU A 52 10.64 -19.56 -58.35
CA LEU A 52 9.90 -18.94 -59.45
C LEU A 52 10.79 -18.76 -60.69
N PHE A 53 12.02 -18.28 -60.53
CA PHE A 53 12.99 -18.15 -61.62
C PHE A 53 13.35 -19.52 -62.21
N SER A 54 13.60 -20.53 -61.37
CA SER A 54 13.92 -21.88 -61.83
C SER A 54 12.74 -22.53 -62.59
N ALA A 55 11.52 -22.36 -62.10
CA ALA A 55 10.31 -22.83 -62.75
C ALA A 55 10.09 -22.12 -64.10
N GLY A 56 10.36 -20.82 -64.18
CA GLY A 56 10.31 -20.04 -65.41
C GLY A 56 11.26 -20.57 -66.49
N VAL A 57 12.50 -20.90 -66.12
CA VAL A 57 13.48 -21.49 -67.05
C VAL A 57 13.01 -22.85 -67.55
N VAL A 58 12.49 -23.72 -66.67
CA VAL A 58 11.95 -25.03 -67.06
C VAL A 58 10.75 -24.88 -68.01
N CYS A 59 9.89 -23.87 -67.80
CA CYS A 59 8.77 -23.61 -68.69
C CYS A 59 9.21 -23.17 -70.09
N ILE A 60 10.21 -22.30 -70.20
CA ILE A 60 10.74 -21.82 -71.50
C ILE A 60 11.36 -22.99 -72.28
N VAL A 61 12.15 -23.82 -71.60
CA VAL A 61 12.79 -24.99 -72.23
C VAL A 61 11.73 -26.03 -72.63
N GLY A 62 10.77 -26.34 -71.76
CA GLY A 62 9.71 -27.31 -72.03
C GLY A 62 8.79 -26.92 -73.19
N ALA A 63 8.53 -25.62 -73.38
CA ALA A 63 7.76 -25.11 -74.51
C ALA A 63 8.46 -25.36 -75.85
N ALA A 64 9.80 -25.35 -75.90
CA ALA A 64 10.55 -25.62 -77.12
C ALA A 64 10.51 -27.09 -77.57
N VAL A 65 10.21 -28.02 -76.65
CA VAL A 65 10.17 -29.48 -76.91
C VAL A 65 8.75 -29.99 -77.20
N GLY A 66 7.74 -29.10 -77.26
CA GLY A 66 6.36 -29.45 -77.62
C GLY A 66 5.47 -29.92 -76.45
N TRP A 67 5.90 -29.74 -75.19
CA TRP A 67 5.18 -30.23 -74.01
C TRP A 67 4.19 -29.23 -73.39
N HIS A 68 3.44 -28.51 -74.24
CA HIS A 68 2.72 -27.30 -73.84
C HIS A 68 1.69 -27.49 -72.70
N VAL A 69 0.99 -28.63 -72.67
CA VAL A 69 -0.06 -28.88 -71.67
C VAL A 69 0.51 -29.10 -70.26
N VAL A 70 1.58 -29.89 -70.14
CA VAL A 70 2.22 -30.18 -68.84
C VAL A 70 2.87 -28.93 -68.27
N VAL A 71 3.53 -28.16 -69.13
CA VAL A 71 4.15 -26.88 -68.74
C VAL A 71 3.08 -25.89 -68.24
N ALA A 72 1.92 -25.80 -68.91
CA ALA A 72 0.84 -24.93 -68.48
C ALA A 72 0.28 -25.31 -67.10
N VAL A 73 0.03 -26.61 -66.86
CA VAL A 73 -0.51 -27.09 -65.57
C VAL A 73 0.49 -26.85 -64.43
N LEU A 74 1.78 -27.13 -64.65
CA LEU A 74 2.82 -26.89 -63.65
C LEU A 74 3.00 -25.39 -63.38
N GLY A 75 2.90 -24.55 -64.41
CA GLY A 75 2.95 -23.10 -64.26
C GLY A 75 1.83 -22.56 -63.38
N PHE A 76 0.58 -23.00 -63.59
CA PHE A 76 -0.55 -22.62 -62.74
C PHE A 76 -0.38 -23.10 -61.30
N ALA A 77 0.04 -24.35 -61.10
CA ALA A 77 0.29 -24.89 -59.76
C ALA A 77 1.37 -24.10 -59.00
N ALA A 78 2.45 -23.72 -59.69
CA ALA A 78 3.53 -22.90 -59.12
C ALA A 78 3.04 -21.50 -58.73
N LEU A 79 2.22 -20.85 -59.56
CA LEU A 79 1.65 -19.54 -59.24
C LEU A 79 0.69 -19.59 -58.04
N SER A 80 -0.19 -20.59 -58.00
CA SER A 80 -1.10 -20.79 -56.86
C SER A 80 -0.33 -21.05 -55.56
N PHE A 81 0.71 -21.89 -55.62
CA PHE A 81 1.55 -22.17 -54.45
C PHE A 81 2.34 -20.93 -53.99
N GLY A 82 2.90 -20.16 -54.91
CA GLY A 82 3.60 -18.91 -54.61
C GLY A 82 2.66 -17.88 -53.98
N GLY A 83 1.43 -17.75 -54.49
CA GLY A 83 0.39 -16.90 -53.90
C GLY A 83 0.04 -17.32 -52.47
N TYR A 84 -0.14 -18.62 -52.23
CA TYR A 84 -0.39 -19.17 -50.89
C TYR A 84 0.77 -18.89 -49.92
N GLN A 85 2.02 -19.07 -50.35
CA GLN A 85 3.19 -18.80 -49.50
C GLN A 85 3.29 -17.32 -49.11
N ILE A 86 3.09 -16.39 -50.06
CA ILE A 86 3.09 -14.95 -49.77
C ILE A 86 1.97 -14.60 -48.78
N TRP A 87 0.77 -15.15 -48.98
CA TRP A 87 -0.35 -14.96 -48.07
C TRP A 87 -0.05 -15.49 -46.66
N ALA A 88 0.47 -16.71 -46.55
CA ALA A 88 0.81 -17.33 -45.27
C ALA A 88 1.89 -16.55 -44.51
N LEU A 89 2.95 -16.10 -45.21
CA LEU A 89 4.00 -15.27 -44.61
C LEU A 89 3.45 -13.92 -44.15
N ARG A 90 2.55 -13.30 -44.91
CA ARG A 90 1.92 -12.04 -44.51
C ARG A 90 1.03 -12.22 -43.28
N ASN A 91 0.25 -13.30 -43.22
CA ASN A 91 -0.60 -13.59 -42.07
C ASN A 91 0.22 -13.88 -40.82
N LEU A 92 1.26 -14.70 -40.95
CA LEU A 92 2.18 -15.01 -39.84
C LEU A 92 2.89 -13.75 -39.34
N LYS A 93 3.33 -12.87 -40.24
CA LYS A 93 3.94 -11.59 -39.85
C LYS A 93 2.96 -10.70 -39.08
N ALA A 94 1.72 -10.60 -39.53
CA ALA A 94 0.70 -9.83 -38.82
C ALA A 94 0.42 -10.38 -37.41
N GLU A 95 0.44 -11.70 -37.26
CA GLU A 95 0.26 -12.36 -35.97
C GLU A 95 1.47 -12.16 -35.03
N VAL A 96 2.69 -12.24 -35.56
CA VAL A 96 3.91 -11.92 -34.81
C VAL A 96 3.92 -10.44 -34.37
N ASP A 97 3.53 -9.52 -35.24
CA ASP A 97 3.43 -8.09 -34.92
C ASP A 97 2.37 -7.84 -33.82
N ARG A 98 1.23 -8.56 -33.86
CA ARG A 98 0.20 -8.50 -32.81
C ARG A 98 0.76 -9.02 -31.48
N PHE A 99 1.41 -10.17 -31.46
CA PHE A 99 2.02 -10.72 -30.24
C PHE A 99 3.12 -9.82 -29.68
N SER A 100 3.94 -9.21 -30.54
CA SER A 100 4.94 -8.22 -30.12
C SER A 100 4.29 -7.03 -29.42
N LYS A 101 3.17 -6.52 -29.96
CA LYS A 101 2.42 -5.41 -29.37
C LYS A 101 1.74 -5.80 -28.05
N GLU A 102 1.20 -7.01 -27.95
CA GLU A 102 0.61 -7.52 -26.70
C GLU A 102 1.67 -7.72 -25.61
N ASN A 103 2.84 -8.25 -25.96
CA ASN A 103 3.95 -8.37 -25.03
C ASN A 103 4.44 -7.01 -24.52
N ALA A 104 4.53 -6.00 -25.40
CA ALA A 104 4.90 -4.64 -25.00
C ALA A 104 3.89 -4.04 -24.00
N LYS A 105 2.58 -4.28 -24.20
CA LYS A 105 1.54 -3.86 -23.26
C LYS A 105 1.64 -4.60 -21.93
N LEU A 106 1.87 -5.92 -21.97
CA LEU A 106 2.04 -6.71 -20.75
C LEU A 106 3.24 -6.21 -19.94
N GLU A 107 4.36 -5.89 -20.60
CA GLU A 107 5.54 -5.32 -19.94
C GLU A 107 5.25 -3.95 -19.31
N GLU A 108 4.50 -3.08 -20.00
CA GLU A 108 4.04 -1.79 -19.45
C GLU A 108 3.14 -1.98 -18.22
N THR A 109 2.18 -2.91 -18.28
CA THR A 109 1.34 -3.22 -17.12
C THR A 109 2.14 -3.80 -15.96
N GLU A 110 3.11 -4.69 -16.23
CA GLU A 110 3.97 -5.27 -15.20
C GLU A 110 4.80 -4.18 -14.51
N GLN A 111 5.34 -3.22 -15.26
CA GLN A 111 6.06 -2.07 -14.70
C GLN A 111 5.15 -1.18 -13.85
N SER A 112 3.93 -0.90 -14.32
CA SER A 112 2.95 -0.10 -13.56
C SER A 112 2.55 -0.81 -12.26
N LEU A 113 2.28 -2.11 -12.29
CA LEU A 113 1.98 -2.89 -11.09
C LEU A 113 3.15 -2.90 -10.11
N LYS A 114 4.39 -3.09 -10.59
CA LYS A 114 5.58 -3.02 -9.72
C LYS A 114 5.72 -1.65 -9.06
N GLN A 115 5.45 -0.58 -9.80
CA GLN A 115 5.47 0.78 -9.25
C GLN A 115 4.39 0.97 -8.17
N GLN A 116 3.16 0.50 -8.41
CA GLN A 116 2.08 0.55 -7.42
C GLN A 116 2.41 -0.26 -6.17
N VAL A 117 3.00 -1.45 -6.31
CA VAL A 117 3.43 -2.27 -5.17
C VAL A 117 4.50 -1.54 -4.35
N SER A 118 5.54 -0.99 -5.00
CA SER A 118 6.59 -0.23 -4.29
C SER A 118 6.04 1.02 -3.57
N PHE A 119 5.05 1.67 -4.16
CA PHE A 119 4.38 2.82 -3.57
C PHE A 119 3.57 2.41 -2.34
N LEU A 120 2.80 1.32 -2.42
CA LEU A 120 2.06 0.78 -1.28
C LEU A 120 2.98 0.30 -0.16
N GLU A 121 4.11 -0.32 -0.47
CA GLU A 121 5.13 -0.68 0.52
C GLU A 121 5.69 0.56 1.24
N THR A 122 6.01 1.62 0.49
CA THR A 122 6.46 2.90 1.07
C THR A 122 5.40 3.53 1.96
N GLN A 123 4.12 3.49 1.56
CA GLN A 123 3.03 3.98 2.38
C GLN A 123 2.87 3.15 3.67
N LYS A 124 2.97 1.82 3.57
CA LYS A 124 2.91 0.92 4.72
C LYS A 124 4.03 1.23 5.72
N GLU A 125 5.25 1.44 5.26
CA GLU A 125 6.39 1.82 6.11
C GLU A 125 6.17 3.17 6.79
N LYS A 126 5.65 4.17 6.05
CA LYS A 126 5.33 5.49 6.59
C LYS A 126 4.23 5.43 7.66
N LEU A 127 3.17 4.64 7.42
CA LEU A 127 2.11 4.42 8.40
C LEU A 127 2.65 3.69 9.63
N GLY A 128 3.50 2.67 9.45
CA GLY A 128 4.16 1.98 10.56
C GLY A 128 4.97 2.94 11.44
N THR A 129 5.78 3.80 10.83
CA THR A 129 6.54 4.83 11.56
C THR A 129 5.64 5.82 12.29
N GLN A 130 4.47 6.16 11.74
CA GLN A 130 3.50 7.02 12.40
C GLN A 130 2.84 6.33 13.60
N VAL A 131 2.50 5.05 13.46
CA VAL A 131 1.98 4.22 14.56
C VAL A 131 3.00 4.14 15.70
N ASP A 132 4.26 3.84 15.39
CA ASP A 132 5.34 3.76 16.40
C ASP A 132 5.51 5.10 17.15
N LYS A 133 5.42 6.23 16.43
CA LYS A 133 5.46 7.57 17.04
C LYS A 133 4.25 7.85 17.91
N LEU A 134 3.06 7.43 17.49
CA LEU A 134 1.83 7.59 18.26
C LEU A 134 1.88 6.74 19.53
N GLU A 135 2.37 5.50 19.44
CA GLU A 135 2.56 4.60 20.58
C GLU A 135 3.57 5.20 21.58
N GLY A 136 4.70 5.73 21.10
CA GLY A 136 5.65 6.46 21.94
C GLY A 136 5.00 7.66 22.64
N THR A 137 4.22 8.46 21.91
CA THR A 137 3.49 9.61 22.49
C THR A 137 2.49 9.17 23.55
N VAL A 138 1.82 8.01 23.37
CA VAL A 138 0.89 7.44 24.36
C VAL A 138 1.64 6.99 25.62
N VAL A 139 2.82 6.39 25.48
CA VAL A 139 3.68 6.03 26.62
C VAL A 139 4.11 7.29 27.38
N ASP A 140 4.57 8.33 26.68
CA ASP A 140 4.97 9.60 27.29
C ASP A 140 3.80 10.28 28.03
N LEU A 141 2.60 10.28 27.43
CA LEU A 141 1.38 10.80 28.05
C LEU A 141 0.98 10.01 29.30
N LYS A 142 1.16 8.69 29.28
CA LYS A 142 0.89 7.83 30.43
C LYS A 142 1.87 8.11 31.57
N GLU A 143 3.17 8.23 31.27
CA GLU A 143 4.19 8.59 32.25
C GLU A 143 3.95 9.98 32.84
N ALA A 144 3.61 10.97 32.01
CA ALA A 144 3.24 12.30 32.46
C ALA A 144 2.00 12.28 33.36
N GLY A 145 1.00 11.44 33.04
CA GLY A 145 -0.18 11.22 33.87
C GLY A 145 0.15 10.60 35.22
N ASP A 146 1.00 9.58 35.25
CA ASP A 146 1.46 8.92 36.49
C ASP A 146 2.27 9.90 37.37
N ASN A 147 3.13 10.72 36.76
CA ASN A 147 3.88 11.78 37.46
C ASN A 147 2.96 12.85 38.05
N LEU A 148 1.98 13.35 37.28
CA LEU A 148 0.97 14.30 37.75
C LEU A 148 0.14 13.72 38.92
N ALA A 149 -0.19 12.43 38.87
CA ALA A 149 -0.89 11.76 39.96
C ALA A 149 -0.03 11.71 41.25
N SER A 150 1.27 11.43 41.12
CA SER A 150 2.21 11.47 42.26
C SER A 150 2.40 12.89 42.81
N GLU A 151 2.45 13.91 41.94
CA GLU A 151 2.54 15.31 42.36
C GLU A 151 1.26 15.76 43.10
N LEU A 152 0.08 15.34 42.63
CA LEU A 152 -1.20 15.55 43.30
C LEU A 152 -1.21 14.96 44.72
N GLU A 153 -0.70 13.73 44.90
CA GLU A 153 -0.58 13.11 46.22
C GLU A 153 0.39 13.88 47.13
N GLY A 154 1.51 14.37 46.58
CA GLY A 154 2.46 15.23 47.29
C GLY A 154 1.83 16.56 47.73
N PHE A 155 1.04 17.18 46.86
CA PHE A 155 0.29 18.40 47.16
C PHE A 155 -0.78 18.18 48.24
N GLU A 156 -1.44 17.03 48.25
CA GLU A 156 -2.43 16.68 49.27
C GLU A 156 -1.78 16.58 50.65
N LYS A 157 -0.62 15.92 50.76
CA LYS A 157 0.18 15.87 52.00
C LYS A 157 0.68 17.26 52.42
N LEU A 158 1.09 18.10 51.47
CA LEU A 158 1.52 19.48 51.76
C LEU A 158 0.36 20.30 52.32
N LYS A 159 -0.84 20.15 51.73
CA LYS A 159 -2.07 20.80 52.19
C LYS A 159 -2.42 20.36 53.61
N GLU A 160 -2.37 19.07 53.92
CA GLU A 160 -2.60 18.55 55.28
C GLU A 160 -1.62 19.17 56.29
N ASN A 161 -0.34 19.25 55.94
CA ASN A 161 0.68 19.88 56.79
C ASN A 161 0.42 21.37 57.02
N TRP A 162 -0.01 22.10 55.99
CA TRP A 162 -0.34 23.52 56.11
C TRP A 162 -1.61 23.78 56.92
N GLU A 163 -2.64 22.95 56.76
CA GLU A 163 -3.87 23.03 57.58
C GLU A 163 -3.53 22.83 59.07
N LYS A 164 -2.66 21.87 59.38
CA LYS A 164 -2.17 21.65 60.74
C LYS A 164 -1.41 22.87 61.28
N TRP A 165 -0.48 23.42 60.49
CA TRP A 165 0.33 24.58 60.89
C TRP A 165 -0.50 25.86 61.06
N ALA A 166 -1.52 26.06 60.22
CA ALA A 166 -2.46 27.17 60.31
C ALA A 166 -3.27 27.12 61.62
N GLY A 167 -3.70 25.92 62.03
CA GLY A 167 -4.37 25.70 63.32
C GLY A 167 -3.48 26.04 64.52
N GLU A 168 -2.18 25.81 64.40
CA GLU A 168 -1.20 26.09 65.47
C GLU A 168 -0.79 27.58 65.55
N THR A 169 -0.74 28.30 64.41
CA THR A 169 -0.08 29.62 64.33
C THR A 169 -1.07 30.82 64.30
N GLY A 170 -2.36 30.58 64.07
CA GLY A 170 -3.43 31.57 64.30
C GLY A 170 -3.44 32.83 63.43
N LYS A 171 -2.62 32.94 62.37
CA LYS A 171 -2.59 34.12 61.47
C LYS A 171 -2.38 33.80 59.98
N ASP A 172 -3.16 34.49 59.14
CA ASP A 172 -3.03 34.78 57.68
C ASP A 172 -2.68 33.66 56.68
N VAL A 173 -2.52 32.40 57.11
CA VAL A 173 -2.33 31.24 56.22
C VAL A 173 -3.55 30.99 55.32
N SER A 174 -4.72 31.51 55.72
CA SER A 174 -5.99 31.31 55.00
C SER A 174 -5.93 31.73 53.53
N LYS A 175 -5.26 32.85 53.20
CA LYS A 175 -5.17 33.31 51.79
C LYS A 175 -4.27 32.42 50.94
N VAL A 176 -3.18 31.91 51.53
CA VAL A 176 -2.24 31.01 50.84
C VAL A 176 -2.91 29.64 50.61
N LEU A 177 -3.66 29.14 51.60
CA LEU A 177 -4.46 27.92 51.48
C LEU A 177 -5.58 28.06 50.43
N GLU A 178 -6.25 29.21 50.35
CA GLU A 178 -7.27 29.45 49.32
C GLU A 178 -6.67 29.41 47.92
N ASN A 179 -5.51 30.06 47.71
CA ASN A 179 -4.81 30.02 46.42
C ASN A 179 -4.30 28.62 46.08
N ALA A 180 -3.77 27.87 47.06
CA ALA A 180 -3.34 26.49 46.86
C ALA A 180 -4.52 25.58 46.49
N ASN A 181 -5.68 25.74 47.13
CA ASN A 181 -6.90 25.02 46.78
C ASN A 181 -7.35 25.32 45.34
N LYS A 182 -7.30 26.58 44.90
CA LYS A 182 -7.63 26.95 43.51
C LYS A 182 -6.66 26.33 42.50
N ILE A 183 -5.37 26.29 42.81
CA ILE A 183 -4.36 25.62 41.95
C ILE A 183 -4.63 24.12 41.89
N TYR A 184 -4.91 23.49 43.04
CA TYR A 184 -5.24 22.07 43.11
C TYR A 184 -6.50 21.74 42.31
N GLU A 185 -7.58 22.52 42.46
CA GLU A 185 -8.83 22.34 41.69
C GLU A 185 -8.59 22.47 40.19
N LYS A 186 -7.79 23.46 39.78
CA LYS A 186 -7.43 23.65 38.37
C LYS A 186 -6.56 22.51 37.84
N MET A 187 -5.60 22.04 38.63
CA MET A 187 -4.74 20.91 38.26
C MET A 187 -5.56 19.63 38.13
N HIS A 188 -6.44 19.36 39.10
CA HIS A 188 -7.35 18.22 39.06
C HIS A 188 -8.29 18.26 37.85
N ALA A 189 -8.91 19.41 37.58
CA ALA A 189 -9.76 19.59 36.39
C ALA A 189 -8.98 19.35 35.08
N ASN A 190 -7.75 19.84 35.00
CA ASN A 190 -6.89 19.59 33.84
C ASN A 190 -6.53 18.10 33.70
N THR A 191 -6.20 17.41 34.79
CA THR A 191 -5.94 15.96 34.77
C THR A 191 -7.17 15.20 34.27
N VAL A 192 -8.36 15.54 34.76
CA VAL A 192 -9.63 14.92 34.33
C VAL A 192 -9.88 15.16 32.83
N ASN A 193 -9.68 16.39 32.35
CA ASN A 193 -9.85 16.72 30.94
C ASN A 193 -8.85 15.99 30.04
N ASN A 194 -7.59 15.86 30.48
CA ASN A 194 -6.56 15.13 29.76
C ASN A 194 -6.87 13.63 29.69
N GLU A 195 -7.33 13.04 30.80
CA GLU A 195 -7.78 11.64 30.82
C GLU A 195 -8.99 11.43 29.90
N LYS A 196 -9.98 12.33 29.92
CA LYS A 196 -11.14 12.26 29.01
C LYS A 196 -10.70 12.33 27.54
N ALA A 197 -9.79 13.25 27.21
CA ALA A 197 -9.25 13.38 25.85
C ALA A 197 -8.47 12.14 25.41
N LEU A 198 -7.67 11.54 26.30
CA LEU A 198 -6.94 10.30 26.02
C LEU A 198 -7.91 9.14 25.74
N LEU A 199 -8.91 8.95 26.58
CA LEU A 199 -9.90 7.87 26.43
C LEU A 199 -10.72 8.02 25.14
N GLY A 200 -11.13 9.26 24.83
CA GLY A 200 -11.85 9.59 23.60
C GLY A 200 -11.00 9.33 22.35
N LYS A 201 -9.70 9.68 22.39
CA LYS A 201 -8.78 9.38 21.29
C LYS A 201 -8.60 7.88 21.08
N ILE A 202 -8.43 7.09 22.14
CA ILE A 202 -8.31 5.62 22.03
C ILE A 202 -9.58 5.02 21.42
N ALA A 203 -10.76 5.54 21.79
CA ALA A 203 -12.03 5.11 21.20
C ALA A 203 -12.10 5.43 19.70
N GLN A 204 -11.78 6.67 19.33
CA GLN A 204 -11.76 7.11 17.93
C GLN A 204 -10.76 6.31 17.07
N ASP A 205 -9.58 6.00 17.61
CA ASP A 205 -8.56 5.21 16.92
C ASP A 205 -9.02 3.76 16.68
N LEU A 206 -9.97 3.25 17.48
CA LEU A 206 -10.51 1.89 17.36
C LEU A 206 -11.79 1.83 16.53
N GLU A 207 -12.63 2.87 16.54
CA GLU A 207 -13.91 2.93 15.82
C GLU A 207 -13.76 2.70 14.30
N PHE A 208 -12.62 3.07 13.71
CA PHE A 208 -12.40 2.92 12.25
C PHE A 208 -11.51 1.73 11.88
N ALA A 209 -11.29 0.78 12.80
CA ALA A 209 -10.39 -0.34 12.54
C ALA A 209 -10.99 -1.37 11.57
N ASP A 210 -12.30 -1.59 11.58
CA ASP A 210 -13.02 -2.50 10.69
C ASP A 210 -13.74 -1.83 9.50
N LYS A 211 -13.70 -0.49 9.44
CA LYS A 211 -14.36 0.41 8.46
C LYS A 211 -15.86 0.58 8.64
N ASP A 212 -16.45 0.00 9.68
CA ASP A 212 -17.82 0.29 10.06
C ASP A 212 -17.85 1.51 10.99
N VAL A 213 -19.05 2.02 11.29
CA VAL A 213 -19.24 3.18 12.18
C VAL A 213 -19.68 2.65 13.54
N GLY A 214 -19.04 3.14 14.60
CA GLY A 214 -19.23 2.65 15.97
C GLY A 214 -18.26 1.53 16.38
N LEU A 215 -18.24 1.21 17.67
CA LEU A 215 -17.37 0.19 18.24
C LEU A 215 -18.12 -1.14 18.37
N SER A 216 -17.63 -2.17 17.67
CA SER A 216 -18.04 -3.56 17.89
C SER A 216 -17.63 -4.05 19.28
N GLU A 217 -18.23 -5.14 19.76
CA GLU A 217 -17.87 -5.76 21.05
C GLU A 217 -16.36 -6.09 21.11
N THR A 218 -15.80 -6.53 19.99
CA THR A 218 -14.37 -6.88 19.91
C THR A 218 -13.47 -5.64 20.02
N GLU A 219 -13.87 -4.51 19.44
CA GLU A 219 -13.13 -3.25 19.52
C GLU A 219 -13.29 -2.59 20.88
N PHE A 220 -14.47 -2.68 21.47
CA PHE A 220 -14.71 -2.22 22.82
C PHE A 220 -13.87 -2.98 23.85
N ASN A 221 -13.72 -4.30 23.71
CA ASN A 221 -12.81 -5.08 24.55
C ASN A 221 -11.34 -4.65 24.37
N LYS A 222 -10.91 -4.37 23.13
CA LYS A 222 -9.58 -3.80 22.86
C LYS A 222 -9.42 -2.40 23.48
N TRP A 223 -10.47 -1.58 23.47
CA TRP A 223 -10.49 -0.28 24.14
C TRP A 223 -10.26 -0.47 25.65
N LEU A 224 -11.02 -1.35 26.31
CA LEU A 224 -10.85 -1.68 27.73
C LEU A 224 -9.44 -2.17 28.09
N ASP A 225 -8.77 -2.87 27.17
CA ASP A 225 -7.39 -3.32 27.38
C ASP A 225 -6.37 -2.19 27.29
N ARG A 226 -6.64 -1.17 26.46
CA ARG A 226 -5.76 0.00 26.24
C ARG A 226 -5.94 1.11 27.27
N ILE A 227 -7.12 1.24 27.90
CA ILE A 227 -7.33 2.26 28.94
C ILE A 227 -6.47 1.97 30.19
N PRO A 228 -6.08 3.01 30.98
CA PRO A 228 -5.27 2.80 32.16
C PRO A 228 -6.01 1.96 33.21
N LYS A 229 -5.24 1.22 34.02
CA LYS A 229 -5.76 0.20 34.95
C LYS A 229 -6.79 0.77 35.92
N LYS A 230 -6.57 2.00 36.41
CA LYS A 230 -7.48 2.69 37.34
C LYS A 230 -8.89 2.85 36.75
N GLN A 231 -9.01 3.27 35.50
CA GLN A 231 -10.31 3.46 34.82
C GLN A 231 -10.95 2.11 34.47
N ARG A 232 -10.14 1.11 34.14
CA ARG A 232 -10.60 -0.27 33.90
C ARG A 232 -11.18 -0.92 35.15
N ASP A 233 -10.53 -0.75 36.30
CA ASP A 233 -10.99 -1.29 37.58
C ASP A 233 -12.32 -0.63 37.99
N LYS A 234 -12.49 0.67 37.71
CA LYS A 234 -13.77 1.36 37.89
C LYS A 234 -14.87 0.84 36.98
N TYR A 235 -14.57 0.65 35.70
CA TYR A 235 -15.52 0.08 34.75
C TYR A 235 -16.02 -1.29 35.21
N LYS A 236 -15.12 -2.13 35.74
CA LYS A 236 -15.49 -3.41 36.34
C LYS A 236 -16.35 -3.26 37.60
N ALA A 237 -16.05 -2.25 38.43
CA ALA A 237 -16.79 -1.98 39.66
C ALA A 237 -18.19 -1.40 39.40
N SER A 238 -18.38 -0.64 38.32
CA SER A 238 -19.68 -0.05 37.97
C SER A 238 -20.66 -1.06 37.38
N GLY A 239 -20.19 -2.26 36.99
CA GLY A 239 -21.04 -3.34 36.49
C GLY A 239 -21.66 -3.06 35.13
N PHE A 240 -21.13 -2.11 34.36
CA PHE A 240 -21.57 -1.89 32.98
C PHE A 240 -21.17 -3.10 32.12
N THR A 241 -22.07 -3.52 31.25
CA THR A 241 -21.79 -4.52 30.21
C THR A 241 -21.81 -3.85 28.84
N TYR A 242 -21.22 -4.50 27.83
CA TYR A 242 -21.24 -3.99 26.46
C TYR A 242 -22.67 -3.72 25.97
N GLU A 243 -23.58 -4.67 26.19
CA GLU A 243 -24.98 -4.61 25.77
C GLU A 243 -25.74 -3.47 26.44
N SER A 244 -25.39 -3.14 27.69
CA SER A 244 -26.00 -2.01 28.41
C SER A 244 -25.61 -0.65 27.85
N ILE A 245 -24.47 -0.57 27.14
CA ILE A 245 -23.94 0.67 26.57
C ILE A 245 -24.33 0.78 25.10
N ALA A 246 -24.19 -0.30 24.33
CA ALA A 246 -24.51 -0.37 22.90
C ALA A 246 -26.02 -0.33 22.61
N GLY A 247 -26.87 -0.57 23.61
CA GLY A 247 -28.32 -0.54 23.39
C GLY A 247 -28.81 -1.62 22.42
N ALA A 248 -29.64 -1.24 21.46
CA ALA A 248 -30.39 -2.17 20.61
C ALA A 248 -29.74 -2.45 19.25
N ASP A 249 -28.86 -1.58 18.77
CA ASP A 249 -28.17 -1.76 17.48
C ASP A 249 -26.94 -2.68 17.60
N GLY A 250 -26.45 -2.89 18.83
CA GLY A 250 -25.31 -3.76 19.09
C GLY A 250 -23.97 -3.14 18.68
N THR A 251 -23.90 -1.81 18.58
CA THR A 251 -22.70 -1.04 18.26
C THR A 251 -22.62 0.18 19.17
N ILE A 252 -21.48 0.44 19.80
CA ILE A 252 -21.34 1.63 20.66
C ILE A 252 -20.98 2.83 19.80
N ASP A 253 -21.86 3.83 19.71
CA ASP A 253 -21.57 5.05 18.97
C ASP A 253 -20.64 6.03 19.73
N PHE A 254 -20.17 7.08 19.04
CA PHE A 254 -19.29 8.09 19.64
C PHE A 254 -19.91 8.79 20.87
N MET A 255 -21.22 9.03 20.86
CA MET A 255 -21.91 9.72 21.95
C MET A 255 -22.06 8.79 23.18
N GLU A 256 -22.35 7.52 22.96
CA GLU A 256 -22.44 6.49 23.98
C GLU A 256 -21.10 6.26 24.69
N ILE A 257 -20.00 6.18 23.92
CA ILE A 257 -18.66 6.06 24.50
C ILE A 257 -18.25 7.35 25.23
N GLU A 258 -18.58 8.54 24.72
CA GLU A 258 -18.30 9.80 25.42
C GLU A 258 -19.08 9.90 26.74
N ASN A 259 -20.34 9.45 26.75
CA ASN A 259 -21.16 9.36 27.95
C ASN A 259 -20.58 8.37 28.96
N LEU A 260 -20.11 7.21 28.52
CA LEU A 260 -19.42 6.24 29.37
C LEU A 260 -18.15 6.84 29.98
N ILE A 261 -17.32 7.49 29.16
CA ILE A 261 -16.09 8.15 29.61
C ILE A 261 -16.44 9.20 30.66
N THR A 262 -17.45 10.04 30.41
CA THR A 262 -17.87 11.08 31.35
C THR A 262 -18.32 10.47 32.69
N LYS A 263 -19.11 9.38 32.68
CA LYS A 263 -19.52 8.66 33.90
C LYS A 263 -18.34 8.09 34.69
N LEU A 264 -17.37 7.46 34.01
CA LEU A 264 -16.17 6.92 34.65
C LEU A 264 -15.30 8.00 35.31
N MET A 265 -15.40 9.24 34.81
CA MET A 265 -14.69 10.40 35.33
C MET A 265 -15.44 11.10 36.47
N GLU A 266 -16.78 11.18 36.43
CA GLU A 266 -17.60 11.82 37.47
C GLU A 266 -17.47 11.15 38.85
N GLU A 267 -17.31 9.83 38.89
CA GLU A 267 -17.05 9.10 40.14
C GLU A 267 -15.74 9.51 40.86
N ASN A 268 -14.76 10.10 40.15
CA ASN A 268 -13.58 10.68 40.83
C ASN A 268 -13.93 11.95 41.60
N THR A 269 -14.87 12.74 41.08
CA THR A 269 -15.16 14.09 41.58
C THR A 269 -16.02 14.05 42.84
N GLU A 270 -16.93 13.07 42.95
CA GLU A 270 -17.81 12.91 44.13
C GLU A 270 -17.03 12.54 45.39
N LYS A 271 -16.04 11.63 45.31
CA LYS A 271 -15.17 11.28 46.45
C LYS A 271 -14.40 12.49 47.00
N LEU A 272 -14.03 13.43 46.13
CA LEU A 272 -13.39 14.69 46.52
C LEU A 272 -14.35 15.65 47.25
N LYS A 273 -15.64 15.63 46.90
CA LYS A 273 -16.65 16.44 47.59
C LYS A 273 -16.96 15.90 48.98
N GLU A 274 -17.03 14.58 49.17
CA GLU A 274 -17.26 13.98 50.49
C GLU A 274 -16.14 14.31 51.48
N ILE A 275 -14.88 14.35 51.03
CA ILE A 275 -13.74 14.79 51.86
C ILE A 275 -13.90 16.26 52.31
N LYS A 276 -14.54 17.11 51.51
CA LYS A 276 -14.80 18.52 51.87
C LYS A 276 -15.94 18.71 52.87
N VAL A 277 -16.93 17.81 52.92
CA VAL A 277 -18.13 17.96 53.79
C VAL A 277 -17.92 17.35 55.18
N THR A 278 -16.96 16.43 55.32
CA THR A 278 -16.69 15.75 56.60
C THR A 278 -15.67 16.49 57.51
N LYS A 279 -15.27 17.71 57.14
CA LYS A 279 -14.44 18.62 57.94
C LYS A 279 -15.28 19.81 58.41
#